data_AF-X7YHL3-F1
#
_entry.id   AF-X7YHL3-F1
#
_cell.length_a   1.000
_cell.length_b   1.000
_cell.length_c   1.000
_cell.angle_alpha   90.00
_cell.angle_beta   90.00
_cell.angle_gamma   90.00
#
_symmetry.space_group_name_H-M   'P 1'
#
loop_
_entity.id
_entity.type
_entity.pdbx_description
1 polymer ?
#
loop_
_entity_poly.entity_id
_entity_poly.type
_entity_poly.pdbx_seq_one_letter_code
_entity_poly.pdbx_strand_id
1 'polypeptide(L)'
;MAALGTLTAGFGANTGQDAAGDMFGLAYQEAAKSLVKAAAAAINACRHDGARIQLSASNYSRAEAASTLGGGSGVLPAPHDPEQFSAPGPPGTWVAGPPPPMLWRVVELFR
;
A
#
# COMPACT_ATOMS: atom_id res chain seq x y z
N MET A 1 9.59 2.56 0.79
CA MET A 1 8.68 3.20 1.75
C MET A 1 8.31 4.63 1.38
N ALA A 2 9.26 5.45 0.92
CA ALA A 2 8.99 6.83 0.51
C ALA A 2 7.83 6.95 -0.52
N ALA A 3 7.80 6.13 -1.56
CA ALA A 3 6.78 6.23 -2.62
C ALA A 3 5.32 6.02 -2.16
N LEU A 4 5.06 5.06 -1.26
CA LEU A 4 3.70 4.85 -0.74
C LEU A 4 3.31 5.91 0.30
N GLY A 5 4.29 6.42 1.06
CA GLY A 5 4.11 7.60 1.90
C GLY A 5 3.75 8.84 1.08
N THR A 6 4.42 9.07 -0.05
CA THR A 6 4.09 10.15 -0.99
C THR A 6 2.70 9.93 -1.63
N LEU A 7 2.36 8.71 -2.02
CA LEU A 7 1.03 8.39 -2.56
C LEU A 7 -0.07 8.71 -1.54
N THR A 8 0.11 8.28 -0.29
CA THR A 8 -0.86 8.52 0.78
C THR A 8 -0.99 10.00 1.14
N ALA A 9 0.12 10.73 1.16
CA ALA A 9 0.14 12.18 1.37
C ALA A 9 -0.56 12.97 0.24
N GLY A 10 -0.65 12.40 -0.96
CA GLY A 10 -1.35 13.00 -2.10
C GLY A 10 -2.87 12.83 -2.10
N PHE A 11 -3.43 12.01 -1.22
CA PHE A 11 -4.88 11.89 -1.11
C PHE A 11 -5.45 13.12 -0.38
N GLY A 12 -6.23 13.90 -1.11
CA GLY A 12 -6.99 15.03 -0.58
C GLY A 12 -8.08 15.39 -1.58
N ALA A 13 -9.30 15.60 -1.08
CA ALA A 13 -10.43 16.02 -1.89
C ALA A 13 -11.14 17.17 -1.19
N ASN A 14 -11.37 18.27 -1.92
CA ASN A 14 -12.30 19.31 -1.51
C ASN A 14 -13.68 18.89 -1.99
N THR A 15 -14.52 18.40 -1.09
CA THR A 15 -15.88 17.97 -1.41
C THR A 15 -16.88 19.02 -0.95
N GLY A 16 -18.01 19.15 -1.67
CA GLY A 16 -19.11 19.99 -1.22
C GLY A 16 -19.67 19.51 0.12
N GLN A 17 -20.26 20.41 0.89
CA GLN A 17 -21.03 20.07 2.10
C GLN A 17 -22.49 19.68 1.80
N ASP A 18 -22.89 19.66 0.53
CA ASP A 18 -24.17 19.11 0.09
C ASP A 18 -24.11 17.58 -0.02
N ALA A 19 -25.28 16.93 -0.09
CA ALA A 19 -25.39 15.48 -0.10
C ALA A 19 -24.56 14.80 -1.22
N ALA A 20 -24.41 15.44 -2.38
CA ALA A 20 -23.59 14.92 -3.46
C ALA A 20 -22.09 14.97 -3.12
N GLY A 21 -21.65 16.04 -2.46
CA GLY A 21 -20.28 16.18 -1.97
C GLY A 21 -19.91 15.16 -0.89
N ASP A 22 -20.81 14.91 0.06
CA ASP A 22 -20.62 13.87 1.08
C ASP A 22 -20.47 12.47 0.47
N MET A 23 -21.36 12.10 -0.47
CA MET A 23 -21.26 10.81 -1.16
C MET A 23 -19.95 10.66 -1.94
N PHE A 24 -19.54 11.72 -2.64
CA PHE A 24 -18.27 11.71 -3.37
C PHE A 24 -17.07 11.58 -2.43
N GLY A 25 -17.06 12.31 -1.31
CA GLY A 25 -15.98 12.25 -0.33
C GLY A 25 -15.82 10.87 0.30
N LEU A 26 -16.92 10.23 0.67
CA LEU A 26 -16.91 8.85 1.18
C LEU A 26 -16.42 7.85 0.12
N ALA A 27 -16.92 7.96 -1.11
CA ALA A 27 -16.51 7.08 -2.21
C ALA A 27 -15.01 7.26 -2.54
N TYR A 28 -14.51 8.49 -2.57
CA TYR A 28 -13.10 8.81 -2.79
C TYR A 28 -12.22 8.24 -1.69
N GLN A 29 -12.63 8.39 -0.43
CA GLN A 29 -11.89 7.86 0.72
C GLN A 29 -11.78 6.33 0.69
N GLU A 30 -12.88 5.63 0.37
CA GLU A 30 -12.87 4.17 0.29
C GLU A 30 -12.01 3.69 -0.88
N ALA A 31 -12.09 4.37 -2.04
CA ALA A 31 -11.23 4.07 -3.18
C ALA A 31 -9.73 4.27 -2.84
N ALA A 32 -9.39 5.38 -2.17
CA ALA A 32 -8.03 5.66 -1.72
C ALA A 32 -7.52 4.59 -0.75
N LYS A 33 -8.33 4.20 0.23
CA LYS A 33 -8.00 3.11 1.18
C LYS A 33 -7.77 1.78 0.47
N SER A 34 -8.64 1.43 -0.48
CA SER A 34 -8.51 0.22 -1.29
C SER A 34 -7.20 0.20 -2.08
N LEU A 35 -6.85 1.32 -2.71
CA LEU A 35 -5.60 1.46 -3.48
C LEU A 35 -4.36 1.26 -2.59
N VAL A 36 -4.31 1.87 -1.40
CA VAL A 36 -3.18 1.71 -0.47
C VAL A 36 -3.03 0.27 0.01
N LYS A 37 -4.16 -0.40 0.31
CA LYS A 37 -4.17 -1.81 0.69
C LYS A 37 -3.67 -2.70 -0.44
N ALA A 38 -4.11 -2.44 -1.67
CA ALA A 38 -3.66 -3.19 -2.85
C ALA A 38 -2.16 -3.01 -3.10
N ALA A 39 -1.65 -1.78 -2.97
CA ALA A 39 -0.22 -1.50 -3.10
C ALA A 39 0.61 -2.23 -2.03
N ALA A 40 0.14 -2.26 -0.78
CA ALA A 40 0.81 -3.02 0.29
C ALA A 40 0.81 -4.53 0.02
N ALA A 41 -0.32 -5.07 -0.45
CA ALA A 41 -0.40 -6.48 -0.85
C ALA A 41 0.55 -6.81 -2.00
N ALA A 42 0.68 -5.93 -3.00
CA ALA A 42 1.61 -6.11 -4.11
C ALA A 42 3.08 -6.12 -3.63
N ILE A 43 3.46 -5.22 -2.73
CA ILE A 43 4.80 -5.20 -2.12
C ILE A 43 5.09 -6.53 -1.42
N ASN A 44 4.13 -7.05 -0.65
CA ASN A 44 4.27 -8.32 0.05
C ASN A 44 4.39 -9.50 -0.92
N ALA A 45 3.60 -9.52 -2.00
CA ALA A 45 3.68 -10.54 -3.03
C ALA A 45 5.06 -10.56 -3.70
N CYS A 46 5.58 -9.39 -4.11
CA CYS A 46 6.92 -9.31 -4.70
C CYS A 46 8.02 -9.80 -3.75
N ARG A 47 7.94 -9.44 -2.45
CA ARG A 47 8.87 -9.92 -1.42
C ARG A 47 8.82 -11.44 -1.27
N HIS A 48 7.61 -12.00 -1.24
CA HIS A 48 7.39 -13.45 -1.13
C HIS A 48 7.92 -14.21 -2.35
N ASP A 49 7.68 -13.70 -3.57
CA ASP A 49 8.19 -14.31 -4.80
C ASP A 49 9.72 -14.26 -4.85
N GLY A 50 10.32 -13.13 -4.45
CA GLY A 50 11.77 -13.00 -4.33
C GLY A 50 12.38 -14.03 -3.36
N ALA A 51 11.77 -14.26 -2.19
CA ALA A 51 12.22 -15.28 -1.25
C ALA A 51 12.09 -16.70 -1.84
N ARG A 52 11.01 -17.00 -2.57
CA ARG A 52 10.87 -18.31 -3.23
C ARG A 52 11.93 -18.56 -4.30
N ILE A 53 12.31 -17.54 -5.07
CA ILE A 53 13.41 -17.61 -6.04
C ILE A 53 14.76 -17.85 -5.33
N GLN A 54 15.01 -17.17 -4.21
CA GLN A 54 16.22 -17.40 -3.43
C GLN A 54 16.26 -18.81 -2.81
N LEU A 55 15.09 -19.32 -2.39
CA LEU A 55 14.97 -20.67 -1.85
C LEU A 55 15.27 -21.73 -2.91
N SER A 56 14.73 -21.56 -4.13
CA SER A 56 15.04 -22.48 -5.23
C SER A 56 16.53 -22.45 -5.57
N ALA A 57 17.16 -21.28 -5.61
CA ALA A 57 18.60 -21.14 -5.81
C ALA A 57 19.42 -21.86 -4.71
N SER A 58 19.01 -21.74 -3.45
CA SER A 58 19.63 -22.47 -2.33
C SER A 58 19.48 -23.98 -2.50
N ASN A 59 18.30 -24.47 -2.88
CA ASN A 59 18.07 -25.89 -3.13
C ASN A 59 18.91 -26.43 -4.30
N TYR A 60 19.01 -25.68 -5.41
CA TYR A 60 19.89 -26.06 -6.52
C TYR A 60 21.35 -26.11 -6.07
N SER A 61 21.84 -25.11 -5.34
CA SER A 61 23.24 -25.10 -4.86
C SER A 61 23.57 -26.30 -3.96
N ARG A 62 22.60 -26.77 -3.15
CA ARG A 62 22.75 -27.98 -2.32
C ARG A 62 22.79 -29.24 -3.17
N ALA A 63 21.93 -29.33 -4.18
CA ALA A 63 21.90 -30.46 -5.10
C ALA A 63 23.21 -30.58 -5.89
N GLU A 64 23.74 -29.46 -6.39
CA GLU A 64 25.04 -29.42 -7.07
C GLU A 64 26.19 -29.85 -6.15
N ALA A 65 26.20 -29.35 -4.90
CA ALA A 65 27.23 -29.71 -3.93
C ALA A 65 27.21 -31.21 -3.57
N ALA A 66 26.02 -31.80 -3.46
CA ALA A 66 25.83 -33.22 -3.20
C ALA A 66 26.22 -34.11 -4.39
N SER A 67 26.11 -33.59 -5.61
CA SER A 67 26.39 -34.34 -6.86
C SER A 67 27.86 -34.31 -7.26
N THR A 68 28.65 -33.42 -6.66
CA THR A 68 30.09 -33.28 -6.93
C THR A 68 30.89 -34.35 -6.18
N LEU A 69 31.60 -35.23 -6.91
CA LEU A 69 32.48 -36.24 -6.32
C LEU A 69 33.64 -35.58 -5.57
N GLY A 70 33.73 -35.85 -4.25
CA GLY A 70 34.67 -35.19 -3.34
C GLY A 70 34.05 -34.07 -2.47
N GLY A 71 32.79 -33.72 -2.70
CA GLY A 71 32.04 -32.68 -1.99
C GLY A 71 32.17 -31.31 -2.67
N GLY A 72 31.04 -30.72 -3.10
CA GLY A 72 31.03 -29.37 -3.66
C GLY A 72 31.04 -28.27 -2.59
N SER A 73 31.59 -27.12 -2.94
CA SER A 73 31.66 -25.92 -2.08
C SER A 73 30.71 -24.82 -2.59
N GLY A 74 30.38 -23.84 -1.73
CA GLY A 74 29.58 -22.68 -2.16
C GLY A 74 28.06 -22.84 -2.09
N VAL A 75 27.56 -23.70 -1.19
CA VAL A 75 26.11 -23.80 -0.92
C VAL A 75 25.55 -22.45 -0.47
N LEU A 76 24.53 -21.98 -1.19
CA LEU A 76 23.84 -20.75 -0.84
C LEU A 76 22.98 -20.97 0.42
N PRO A 77 22.97 -20.01 1.37
CA PRO A 77 22.10 -20.08 2.53
C PRO A 77 20.64 -20.04 2.11
N ALA A 78 19.76 -20.60 2.94
CA ALA A 78 18.33 -20.43 2.75
C ALA A 78 17.95 -18.96 2.99
N PRO A 79 17.01 -18.39 2.21
CA PRO A 79 16.52 -17.05 2.46
C PRO A 79 15.80 -16.97 3.81
N HIS A 80 15.86 -15.79 4.43
CA HIS A 80 15.03 -15.46 5.60
C HIS A 80 13.59 -15.21 5.20
N ASP A 81 12.68 -15.32 6.16
CA ASP A 81 11.27 -14.99 5.93
C ASP A 81 11.12 -13.53 5.46
N PRO A 82 10.34 -13.28 4.40
CA PRO A 82 10.13 -11.93 3.92
C PRO A 82 9.42 -11.08 4.99
N GLU A 83 9.97 -9.90 5.26
CA GLU A 83 9.34 -8.93 6.14
C GLU A 83 7.98 -8.49 5.56
N GLN A 84 6.93 -8.58 6.36
CA GLN A 84 5.61 -8.08 5.97
C GLN A 84 5.57 -6.56 6.03
N PHE A 85 5.07 -5.97 4.95
CA PHE A 85 4.75 -4.57 4.89
C PHE A 85 3.29 -4.33 5.27
N SER A 86 3.09 -3.42 6.23
CA SER A 86 1.75 -2.96 6.61
C SER A 86 1.42 -1.65 5.92
N ALA A 87 0.23 -1.57 5.34
CA ALA A 87 -0.28 -0.34 4.75
C ALA A 87 -0.35 0.80 5.79
N PRO A 88 0.01 2.04 5.43
CA PRO A 88 -0.35 3.20 6.23
C PRO A 88 -1.87 3.29 6.41
N GLY A 89 -2.33 3.88 7.52
CA GLY A 89 -3.75 4.11 7.77
C GLY A 89 -4.41 4.94 6.64
N PRO A 90 -5.74 4.89 6.51
CA PRO A 90 -6.44 5.60 5.46
C PRO A 90 -6.17 7.11 5.54
N PRO A 91 -6.10 7.82 4.39
CA PRO A 91 -5.98 9.26 4.39
C PRO A 91 -7.21 9.86 5.10
N GLY A 92 -6.95 10.77 6.05
CA GLY A 92 -8.01 11.54 6.68
C GLY A 92 -8.55 12.56 5.69
N THR A 93 -9.76 12.35 5.17
CA THR A 93 -10.40 13.27 4.22
C THR A 93 -11.04 14.49 4.88
N TRP A 94 -11.25 14.43 6.19
CA TRP A 94 -11.88 15.50 6.96
C TRP A 94 -10.84 16.36 7.67
N VAL A 95 -10.13 17.20 6.91
CA VAL A 95 -9.70 18.48 7.51
C VAL A 95 -10.93 19.35 7.42
N ALA A 96 -11.64 19.52 8.55
CA ALA A 96 -12.78 20.43 8.61
C ALA A 96 -12.32 21.79 8.11
N GLY A 97 -12.78 22.18 6.91
CA GLY A 97 -12.54 23.51 6.39
C GLY A 97 -13.11 24.54 7.38
N PRO A 98 -12.62 25.80 7.35
CA PRO A 98 -13.19 26.87 8.14
C PRO A 98 -14.72 26.86 7.98
N PRO A 99 -15.50 26.97 9.07
CA PRO A 99 -16.95 26.93 8.99
C PRO A 99 -17.42 27.99 7.98
N PRO A 100 -18.40 27.66 7.11
CA PRO A 100 -18.85 28.58 6.09
C PRO A 100 -19.34 29.88 6.73
N PRO A 101 -19.06 31.05 6.11
CA PRO A 101 -19.53 32.33 6.62
C PRO A 101 -21.06 32.34 6.74
N MET A 102 -21.58 32.99 7.77
CA MET A 102 -22.99 32.90 8.20
C MET A 102 -24.02 33.13 7.08
N LEU A 103 -23.70 33.95 6.07
CA LEU A 103 -24.56 34.28 4.94
C LEU A 103 -24.58 33.20 3.84
N TRP A 104 -23.64 32.25 3.84
CA TRP A 104 -23.60 31.14 2.89
C TRP A 104 -24.84 30.25 2.98
N ARG A 105 -25.40 30.09 4.19
CA ARG A 105 -26.67 29.38 4.42
C ARG A 105 -27.85 29.98 3.67
N VAL A 106 -27.83 31.28 3.37
CA VAL A 106 -28.88 31.95 2.58
C VAL A 106 -28.81 31.52 1.12
N VAL A 107 -27.60 31.36 0.58
CA VAL A 107 -27.39 30.90 -0.81
C VAL A 107 -27.76 29.43 -0.97
N GLU A 108 -27.48 28.59 0.03
CA GLU A 108 -27.89 27.18 0.05
C GLU A 108 -29.42 27.00 0.06
N LEU A 109 -30.17 27.93 0.65
CA LEU A 109 -31.63 27.86 0.75
C LEU A 109 -32.34 28.01 -0.62
N PHE A 110 -31.66 28.58 -1.63
CA PHE A 110 -32.20 28.81 -2.97
C PHE A 110 -31.63 27.89 -4.04
N ARG A 111 -30.86 26.87 -3.64
CA ARG A 111 -30.37 25.81 -4.53
C ARG A 111 -31.35 24.64 -4.55
#